data_AF-A0A286DSU4-F1
#
_entry.id   AF-A0A286DSU4-F1
#
_cell.length_a   1.000
_cell.length_b   1.000
_cell.length_c   1.000
_cell.angle_alpha   90.00
_cell.angle_beta   90.00
_cell.angle_gamma   90.00
#
_symmetry.space_group_name_H-M   'P 1'
#
loop_
_entity.id
_entity.type
_entity.pdbx_description
1 polymer ?
#
loop_
_entity_poly.entity_id
_entity_poly.type
_entity_poly.pdbx_seq_one_letter_code
_entity_poly.pdbx_strand_id
1 'polypeptide(L)'
;MSTQRPLTGIGTRLRHLLDLLEADLASVYPRLGLDDYRPRYSPVIRALVAHGPSTIGELAEAMRVTHSAASQTVAQLTRRGLVELSVGRDARQRVVRLTERGRELLPVLDTEWEVAEAAMADLDAELSVPLSRLLTELERALERRPYRERVAEAVLAVGPVEPGGEAAGARAAAGAEGARAVESAAGAEGARAVESAAGADESVGTGEGRG
;
A
#
# COMPACT_ATOMS: atom_id res chain seq x y z
N MET A 1 -24.45 27.95 7.97
CA MET A 1 -23.00 27.72 7.79
C MET A 1 -22.83 26.42 7.02
N SER A 2 -22.57 26.50 5.71
CA SER A 2 -22.38 25.33 4.87
C SER A 2 -21.08 24.63 5.26
N THR A 3 -21.18 23.46 5.89
CA THR A 3 -20.04 22.64 6.26
C THR A 3 -19.39 22.12 4.98
N GLN A 4 -18.40 22.85 4.48
CA GLN A 4 -17.62 22.43 3.32
C GLN A 4 -16.92 21.12 3.68
N ARG A 5 -17.35 20.01 3.05
CA ARG A 5 -16.75 18.70 3.28
C ARG A 5 -15.26 18.82 2.93
N PRO A 6 -14.33 18.55 3.86
CA PRO A 6 -12.91 18.65 3.55
C PRO A 6 -12.59 17.74 2.36
N LEU A 7 -11.91 18.29 1.35
CA LEU A 7 -11.59 17.58 0.09
C LEU A 7 -10.72 16.33 0.31
N THR A 8 -10.07 16.22 1.48
CA THR A 8 -9.22 15.09 1.88
C THR A 8 -9.75 14.46 3.17
N GLY A 9 -10.00 13.15 3.14
CA GLY A 9 -10.33 12.37 4.33
C GLY A 9 -9.16 12.26 5.31
N ILE A 10 -9.45 11.87 6.55
CA ILE A 10 -8.46 11.71 7.62
C ILE A 10 -7.31 10.77 7.22
N GLY A 11 -7.61 9.67 6.51
CA GLY A 11 -6.60 8.71 6.07
C GLY A 11 -5.56 9.31 5.11
N THR A 12 -5.96 10.22 4.22
CA THR A 12 -5.02 10.91 3.30
C THR A 12 -4.09 11.83 4.07
N ARG A 13 -4.61 12.57 5.06
CA ARG A 13 -3.80 13.46 5.90
C ARG A 13 -2.79 12.70 6.75
N LEU A 14 -3.22 11.60 7.38
CA LEU A 14 -2.31 10.75 8.17
C LEU A 14 -1.19 10.17 7.32
N ARG A 15 -1.50 9.72 6.10
CA ARG A 15 -0.48 9.22 5.16
C ARG A 15 0.51 10.31 4.79
N HIS A 16 0.03 11.50 4.43
CA HIS A 16 0.89 12.62 4.09
C HIS A 16 1.81 13.04 5.26
N LEU A 17 1.29 13.08 6.49
CA LEU A 17 2.11 13.36 7.67
C LEU A 17 3.20 12.31 7.88
N LEU A 18 2.86 11.03 7.72
CA LEU A 18 3.85 9.95 7.79
C LEU A 18 4.93 10.11 6.71
N ASP A 19 4.54 10.41 5.48
CA ASP A 19 5.47 10.61 4.36
C ASP A 19 6.44 11.77 4.63
N LEU A 20 5.98 12.87 5.26
CA LEU A 20 6.84 13.99 5.65
C LEU A 20 7.87 13.57 6.72
N LEU A 21 7.41 12.95 7.80
CA LEU A 21 8.28 12.48 8.88
C LEU A 21 9.31 11.46 8.38
N GLU A 22 8.89 10.50 7.54
CA GLU A 22 9.79 9.52 6.96
C GLU A 22 10.82 10.16 6.01
N ALA A 23 10.42 11.15 5.21
CA ALA A 23 11.33 11.84 4.31
C ALA A 23 12.40 12.65 5.07
N ASP A 24 11.98 13.38 6.11
CA ASP A 24 12.89 14.18 6.93
C ASP A 24 13.88 13.28 7.68
N LEU A 25 13.40 12.19 8.28
CA LEU A 25 14.27 11.21 8.95
C LEU A 25 15.21 10.51 7.96
N ALA A 26 14.74 10.11 6.78
CA ALA A 26 15.60 9.50 5.77
C ALA A 26 16.70 10.45 5.27
N SER A 27 16.47 11.78 5.32
CA SER A 27 17.44 12.77 4.86
C SER A 27 18.72 12.84 5.71
N VAL A 28 18.66 12.40 6.99
CA VAL A 28 19.82 12.41 7.88
C VAL A 28 20.69 11.16 7.76
N TYR A 29 20.18 10.08 7.15
CA TYR A 29 20.85 8.78 7.13
C TYR A 29 22.23 8.78 6.44
N PRO A 30 22.43 9.47 5.30
CA PRO A 30 23.77 9.58 4.70
C PRO A 30 24.80 10.22 5.64
N ARG A 31 24.38 11.16 6.50
CA ARG A 31 25.28 11.82 7.47
C ARG A 31 25.69 10.88 8.61
N LEU A 32 24.90 9.84 8.86
CA LEU A 32 25.16 8.80 9.85
C LEU A 32 25.86 7.56 9.24
N GLY A 33 26.20 7.58 7.95
CA GLY A 33 26.77 6.42 7.25
C GLY A 33 25.75 5.30 6.97
N LEU A 34 24.46 5.64 6.90
CA LEU A 34 23.34 4.72 6.73
C LEU A 34 22.75 4.76 5.30
N ASP A 35 23.60 4.88 4.27
CA ASP A 35 23.20 5.13 2.88
C ASP A 35 22.16 4.12 2.32
N ASP A 36 22.33 2.84 2.67
CA ASP A 36 21.46 1.74 2.24
C ASP A 36 20.33 1.41 3.23
N TYR A 37 20.27 2.11 4.35
CA TYR A 37 19.25 1.92 5.38
C TYR A 37 18.03 2.81 5.10
N ARG A 38 16.85 2.43 5.59
CA ARG A 38 15.60 3.18 5.40
C ARG A 38 14.80 3.16 6.70
N PRO A 39 14.10 4.24 7.09
CA PRO A 39 13.38 4.30 8.37
C PRO A 39 12.42 3.12 8.61
N ARG A 40 11.75 2.66 7.55
CA ARG A 40 10.85 1.48 7.60
C ARG A 40 11.52 0.16 8.03
N TYR A 41 12.85 0.10 8.07
CA TYR A 41 13.60 -1.07 8.53
C TYR A 41 13.74 -1.10 10.06
N SER A 42 13.75 0.07 10.71
CA SER A 42 13.96 0.20 12.16
C SER A 42 13.03 -0.65 13.01
N PRO A 43 11.71 -0.76 12.73
CA PRO A 43 10.82 -1.60 13.52
C PRO A 43 11.21 -3.09 13.53
N VAL A 44 11.66 -3.63 12.39
CA VAL A 44 12.12 -5.04 12.32
C VAL A 44 13.39 -5.23 13.13
N ILE A 45 14.36 -4.32 12.98
CA ILE A 45 15.64 -4.42 13.71
C ILE A 45 15.41 -4.29 15.21
N ARG A 46 14.61 -3.30 15.65
CA ARG A 46 14.23 -3.13 17.06
C ARG A 46 13.55 -4.37 17.64
N ALA A 47 12.61 -4.98 16.90
CA ALA A 47 11.95 -6.20 17.35
C ALA A 47 12.94 -7.37 17.51
N LEU A 48 13.88 -7.54 16.58
CA LEU A 48 14.91 -8.58 16.65
C LEU A 48 15.92 -8.34 17.78
N VAL A 49 16.22 -7.08 18.11
CA VAL A 49 17.05 -6.72 19.27
C VAL A 49 16.32 -7.04 20.58
N ALA A 50 15.04 -6.66 20.67
CA ALA A 50 14.25 -6.82 21.89
C ALA A 50 13.83 -8.26 22.18
N HIS A 51 13.50 -9.05 21.14
CA HIS A 51 12.90 -10.38 21.28
C HIS A 51 13.81 -11.51 20.77
N GLY A 52 14.96 -11.17 20.18
CA GLY A 52 15.83 -12.15 19.51
C GLY A 52 15.26 -12.61 18.16
N PRO A 53 15.72 -13.75 17.64
CA PRO A 53 15.22 -14.30 16.38
C PRO A 53 13.70 -14.53 16.41
N SER A 54 12.99 -14.04 15.41
CA SER A 54 11.52 -14.07 15.35
C SER A 54 11.01 -14.51 13.98
N THR A 55 9.86 -15.17 13.94
CA THR A 55 9.14 -15.48 12.71
C THR A 55 8.60 -14.21 12.05
N ILE A 56 8.25 -14.27 10.76
CA ILE A 56 7.60 -13.14 10.07
C ILE A 56 6.26 -12.79 10.71
N GLY A 57 5.54 -13.77 11.26
CA GLY A 57 4.28 -13.54 11.98
C GLY A 57 4.48 -12.70 13.24
N GLU A 58 5.44 -13.08 14.08
CA GLU A 58 5.80 -12.32 15.29
C GLU A 58 6.30 -10.91 14.95
N LEU A 59 7.09 -10.76 13.89
CA LEU A 59 7.51 -9.44 13.41
C LEU A 59 6.32 -8.58 12.91
N ALA A 60 5.37 -9.19 12.19
CA ALA A 60 4.18 -8.48 11.72
C ALA A 60 3.32 -7.97 12.90
N GLU A 61 3.19 -8.78 13.94
CA GLU A 61 2.49 -8.41 15.17
C GLU A 61 3.23 -7.27 15.91
N ALA A 62 4.54 -7.40 16.12
CA ALA A 62 5.36 -6.37 16.77
C ALA A 62 5.31 -5.02 16.02
N MET A 63 5.33 -5.07 14.69
CA MET A 63 5.25 -3.88 13.82
C MET A 63 3.82 -3.35 13.64
N ARG A 64 2.79 -4.11 14.08
CA ARG A 64 1.37 -3.81 13.81
C ARG A 64 1.04 -3.62 12.33
N VAL A 65 1.65 -4.45 11.46
CA VAL A 65 1.41 -4.44 10.01
C VAL A 65 0.89 -5.78 9.52
N THR A 66 0.48 -5.84 8.26
CA THR A 66 0.11 -7.13 7.65
C THR A 66 1.33 -8.04 7.48
N HIS A 67 1.11 -9.36 7.48
CA HIS A 67 2.17 -10.33 7.20
C HIS A 67 2.87 -10.07 5.86
N SER A 68 2.14 -9.63 4.83
CA SER A 68 2.72 -9.28 3.52
C SER A 68 3.68 -8.09 3.62
N ALA A 69 3.31 -7.03 4.35
CA ALA A 69 4.17 -5.87 4.56
C ALA A 69 5.44 -6.22 5.36
N ALA A 70 5.31 -7.03 6.42
CA ALA A 70 6.45 -7.54 7.17
C ALA A 70 7.37 -8.39 6.28
N SER A 71 6.81 -9.33 5.52
CA SER A 71 7.57 -10.18 4.58
C SER A 71 8.34 -9.35 3.53
N GLN A 72 7.71 -8.32 2.95
CA GLN A 72 8.37 -7.41 2.01
C GLN A 72 9.52 -6.63 2.65
N THR A 73 9.37 -6.22 3.91
CA THR A 73 10.41 -5.51 4.67
C THR A 73 11.57 -6.45 4.98
N VAL A 74 11.29 -7.66 5.47
CA VAL A 74 12.30 -8.70 5.71
C VAL A 74 13.04 -9.04 4.42
N ALA A 75 12.35 -9.22 3.29
CA ALA A 75 13.00 -9.51 2.02
C ALA A 75 13.98 -8.39 1.57
N GLN A 76 13.65 -7.12 1.85
CA GLN A 76 14.54 -5.99 1.57
C GLN A 76 15.77 -5.96 2.48
N LEU A 77 15.59 -6.28 3.76
CA LEU A 77 16.67 -6.41 4.73
C LEU A 77 17.60 -7.58 4.39
N THR A 78 17.05 -8.71 3.96
CA THR A 78 17.82 -9.89 3.52
C THR A 78 18.68 -9.56 2.31
N ARG A 79 18.13 -8.85 1.31
CA ARG A 79 18.90 -8.41 0.13
C ARG A 79 20.06 -7.48 0.47
N ARG A 80 19.99 -6.77 1.60
CA ARG A 80 21.04 -5.89 2.12
C ARG A 80 22.02 -6.61 3.04
N GLY A 81 21.81 -7.91 3.28
CA GLY A 81 22.63 -8.71 4.18
C GLY A 81 22.52 -8.27 5.65
N LEU A 82 21.44 -7.60 6.05
CA LEU A 82 21.23 -7.13 7.44
C LEU A 82 20.50 -8.17 8.30
N VAL A 83 19.68 -9.00 7.65
CA VAL A 83 19.02 -10.14 8.28
C VAL A 83 19.16 -11.37 7.40
N GLU A 84 18.95 -12.54 7.99
CA GLU A 84 18.87 -13.81 7.28
C GLU A 84 17.73 -14.65 7.82
N LEU A 85 17.23 -15.56 6.98
CA LEU A 85 16.25 -16.57 7.38
C LEU A 85 16.95 -17.89 7.69
N SER A 86 16.71 -18.45 8.87
CA SER A 86 17.13 -19.80 9.22
C SER A 86 15.94 -20.69 9.55
N VAL A 87 16.18 -22.00 9.55
CA VAL A 87 15.23 -22.98 10.06
C VAL A 87 15.02 -22.71 11.55
N GLY A 88 13.75 -22.68 11.97
CA GLY A 88 13.37 -22.53 13.37
C GLY A 88 13.52 -23.84 14.15
N ARG A 89 12.89 -23.90 15.33
CA ARG A 89 12.84 -25.16 16.13
C ARG A 89 12.01 -26.24 15.44
N ASP A 90 10.93 -25.87 14.76
CA ASP A 90 10.22 -26.72 13.79
C ASP A 90 10.84 -26.50 12.41
N ALA A 91 11.19 -27.57 11.70
CA ALA A 91 11.76 -27.53 10.35
C ALA A 91 10.89 -26.78 9.33
N ARG A 92 9.58 -26.64 9.62
CA ARG A 92 8.60 -25.92 8.80
C ARG A 92 8.57 -24.42 9.10
N GLN A 93 9.16 -23.98 10.20
CA GLN A 93 9.21 -22.57 10.57
C GLN A 93 10.50 -21.92 10.07
N ARG A 94 10.37 -20.69 9.56
CA ARG A 94 11.49 -19.85 9.19
C ARG A 94 11.54 -18.69 10.20
N VAL A 95 12.70 -18.51 10.82
CA VAL A 95 12.96 -17.41 11.75
C VAL A 95 13.93 -16.43 11.11
N VAL A 96 13.66 -15.15 11.31
CA VAL A 96 14.49 -14.04 10.90
C VAL A 96 15.46 -13.73 12.04
N ARG A 97 16.73 -13.51 11.72
CA ARG A 97 17.76 -13.10 12.69
C ARG A 97 18.70 -12.08 12.07
N LEU A 98 19.29 -11.24 12.92
CA LEU A 98 20.35 -10.32 12.49
C LEU A 98 21.57 -11.13 12.02
N THR A 99 22.14 -10.70 10.90
CA THR A 99 23.47 -11.14 10.47
C THR A 99 24.55 -10.42 11.28
N GLU A 100 25.82 -10.78 11.09
CA GLU A 100 26.91 -10.04 11.70
C GLU A 100 26.96 -8.57 11.25
N ARG A 101 26.84 -8.33 9.93
CA ARG A 101 26.68 -6.98 9.37
C ARG A 101 25.50 -6.22 9.99
N GLY A 102 24.38 -6.89 10.23
CA GLY A 102 23.21 -6.29 10.89
C GLY A 102 23.50 -5.85 12.32
N ARG A 103 24.31 -6.63 13.05
CA ARG A 103 24.75 -6.31 14.42
C ARG A 103 25.77 -5.17 14.45
N GLU A 104 26.69 -5.12 13.49
CA GLU A 104 27.68 -4.05 13.36
C GLU A 104 27.04 -2.66 13.19
N LEU A 105 25.82 -2.58 12.64
CA LEU A 105 25.08 -1.33 12.51
C LEU A 105 24.39 -0.88 13.81
N LEU A 106 24.21 -1.75 14.80
CA LEU A 106 23.41 -1.44 15.99
C LEU A 106 23.90 -0.20 16.74
N PRO A 107 25.19 0.04 16.98
CA PRO A 107 25.63 1.25 17.68
C PRO A 107 25.22 2.55 16.98
N VAL A 108 25.25 2.56 15.63
CA VAL A 108 24.84 3.72 14.83
C VAL A 108 23.32 3.86 14.84
N LEU A 109 22.58 2.76 14.77
CA LEU A 109 21.12 2.76 14.83
C LEU A 109 20.60 3.18 16.20
N ASP A 110 21.23 2.73 17.29
CA ASP A 110 20.88 3.15 18.66
C ASP A 110 21.04 4.67 18.81
N THR A 111 22.15 5.22 18.28
CA THR A 111 22.38 6.67 18.26
C THR A 111 21.32 7.39 17.41
N GLU A 112 20.99 6.87 16.22
CA GLU A 112 19.96 7.43 15.35
C GLU A 112 18.59 7.45 16.04
N TRP A 113 18.25 6.38 16.75
CA TRP A 113 17.01 6.25 17.51
C TRP A 113 16.91 7.28 18.63
N GLU A 114 17.97 7.48 19.41
CA GLU A 114 17.99 8.51 20.45
C GLU A 114 17.82 9.92 19.85
N VAL A 115 18.48 10.20 18.73
CA VAL A 115 18.34 11.49 18.02
C VAL A 115 16.93 11.69 17.48
N ALA A 116 16.34 10.66 16.87
CA ALA A 116 14.98 10.70 16.35
C ALA A 116 13.95 10.88 17.48
N GLU A 117 14.14 10.21 18.62
CA GLU A 117 13.30 10.35 19.81
C GLU A 117 13.40 11.76 20.41
N ALA A 118 14.60 12.35 20.48
CA ALA A 118 14.78 13.73 20.93
C ALA A 118 14.13 14.75 19.98
N ALA A 119 14.28 14.57 18.67
CA ALA A 119 13.63 15.43 17.67
C ALA A 119 12.09 15.33 17.73
N MET A 120 11.56 14.13 17.98
CA MET A 120 10.12 13.93 18.16
C MET A 120 9.61 14.59 19.46
N ALA A 121 10.40 14.55 20.54
CA ALA A 121 10.05 15.23 21.78
C ALA A 121 10.03 16.77 21.63
N ASP A 122 10.95 17.32 20.84
CA ASP A 122 10.96 18.75 20.49
C ASP A 122 9.72 19.13 19.66
N LEU A 123 9.39 18.33 18.64
CA LEU A 123 8.15 18.51 17.85
C LEU A 123 6.90 18.41 18.73
N ASP A 124 6.83 17.43 19.64
CA ASP A 124 5.71 17.26 20.57
C ASP A 124 5.52 18.49 21.48
N ALA A 125 6.57 19.27 21.77
CA ALA A 125 6.48 20.48 22.58
C ALA A 125 5.80 21.66 21.86
N GLU A 126 5.73 21.64 20.53
CA GLU A 126 4.98 22.63 19.74
C GLU A 126 3.47 22.32 19.68
N LEU A 127 3.07 21.10 20.05
CA LEU A 127 1.70 20.63 19.94
C LEU A 127 0.90 20.94 21.21
N SER A 128 -0.41 21.15 21.07
CA SER A 128 -1.31 21.30 22.20
C SER A 128 -1.46 20.02 23.03
N VAL A 129 -1.25 18.86 22.40
CA VAL A 129 -1.19 17.54 23.02
C VAL A 129 -0.09 16.75 22.29
N PRO A 130 0.85 16.10 23.01
CA PRO A 130 1.85 15.24 22.39
C PRO A 130 1.21 14.20 21.46
N LEU A 131 1.74 14.04 20.25
CA LEU A 131 1.20 13.13 19.24
C LEU A 131 1.23 11.69 19.74
N SER A 132 2.33 11.29 20.39
CA SER A 132 2.51 9.99 21.03
C SER A 132 1.39 9.64 22.01
N ARG A 133 0.97 10.61 22.82
CA ARG A 133 -0.15 10.48 23.74
C ARG A 133 -1.47 10.35 23.01
N LEU A 134 -1.73 11.21 22.01
CA LEU A 134 -2.97 11.18 21.24
C LEU A 134 -3.14 9.84 20.49
N LEU A 135 -2.06 9.31 19.89
CA LEU A 135 -2.06 8.00 19.25
C LEU A 135 -2.40 6.89 20.26
N THR A 136 -1.80 6.91 21.45
CA THR A 136 -2.10 5.95 22.52
C THR A 136 -3.58 6.02 22.95
N GLU A 137 -4.12 7.22 23.10
CA GLU A 137 -5.54 7.42 23.46
C GLU A 137 -6.47 6.92 22.36
N LEU A 138 -6.12 7.16 21.09
CA LEU A 138 -6.87 6.69 19.92
C LEU A 138 -6.84 5.17 19.79
N GLU A 139 -5.68 4.53 19.95
CA GLU A 139 -5.53 3.07 19.95
C GLU A 139 -6.44 2.44 21.01
N ARG A 140 -6.35 2.91 22.26
CA ARG A 140 -7.22 2.43 23.35
C ARG A 140 -8.70 2.65 23.07
N ALA A 141 -9.06 3.76 22.43
CA ALA A 141 -10.46 4.04 22.07
C ALA A 141 -10.98 3.11 20.97
N LEU A 142 -10.12 2.72 20.03
CA LEU A 142 -10.42 1.75 18.96
C LEU A 142 -10.50 0.32 19.49
N GLU A 143 -9.68 -0.04 20.48
CA GLU A 143 -9.76 -1.33 21.18
C GLU A 143 -11.05 -1.47 21.96
N ARG A 144 -11.44 -0.42 22.71
CA ARG A 144 -12.71 -0.42 23.47
C ARG A 144 -13.93 -0.51 22.56
N ARG A 145 -13.89 0.19 21.44
CA ARG A 145 -15.01 0.24 20.48
C ARG A 145 -14.49 0.45 19.06
N PRO A 146 -14.38 -0.63 18.26
CA PRO A 146 -13.84 -0.59 16.91
C PRO A 146 -14.54 0.42 16.01
N TYR A 147 -13.78 1.03 15.10
CA TYR A 147 -14.35 2.03 14.17
C TYR A 147 -15.51 1.47 13.32
N ARG A 148 -15.45 0.19 12.93
CA ARG A 148 -16.51 -0.49 12.16
C ARG A 148 -17.88 -0.45 12.85
N GLU A 149 -17.91 -0.53 14.17
CA GLU A 149 -19.14 -0.50 14.95
C GLU A 149 -19.75 0.91 14.95
N ARG A 150 -18.91 1.92 15.12
CA ARG A 150 -19.30 3.34 15.04
C ARG A 150 -19.85 3.68 13.66
N VAL A 151 -19.21 3.17 12.62
CA VAL A 151 -19.68 3.33 11.23
C VAL A 151 -21.00 2.62 11.02
N ALA A 152 -21.17 1.38 11.49
CA ALA A 152 -22.42 0.63 11.35
C ALA A 152 -23.59 1.38 12.02
N GLU A 153 -23.41 1.91 13.23
CA GLU A 153 -24.43 2.72 13.90
C GLU A 153 -24.74 4.02 13.15
N ALA A 154 -23.73 4.71 12.64
CA ALA A 154 -23.93 5.92 11.85
C ALA A 154 -24.70 5.63 10.56
N VAL A 155 -24.43 4.50 9.90
CA VAL A 155 -25.17 4.05 8.71
C VAL A 155 -26.64 3.78 9.06
N LEU A 156 -26.92 3.12 10.18
CA LEU A 156 -28.30 2.88 10.63
C LEU A 156 -29.04 4.19 10.94
N ALA A 157 -28.34 5.19 11.51
CA ALA A 157 -28.93 6.49 11.84
C ALA A 157 -29.27 7.34 10.61
N VAL A 158 -28.54 7.18 9.50
CA VAL A 158 -28.79 7.91 8.24
C VAL A 158 -29.95 7.28 7.43
N GLY A 159 -30.35 6.05 7.76
CA GLY A 159 -31.34 5.30 6.99
C GLY A 159 -30.79 4.77 5.67
N PRO A 160 -31.61 4.11 4.82
CA PRO A 160 -31.18 3.65 3.51
C PRO A 160 -30.71 4.85 2.69
N VAL A 161 -29.42 4.84 2.34
CA VAL A 161 -28.91 5.76 1.32
C VAL A 161 -29.39 5.20 -0.01
N GLU A 162 -30.54 5.67 -0.48
CA GLU A 162 -30.96 5.43 -1.86
C GLU A 162 -29.81 5.87 -2.76
N PRO A 163 -29.23 4.96 -3.58
CA PRO A 163 -28.18 5.36 -4.51
C PRO A 163 -28.79 6.43 -5.42
N GLY A 164 -28.27 7.66 -5.32
CA GLY A 164 -28.82 8.84 -5.97
C GLY A 164 -29.26 8.55 -7.41
N GLY A 165 -30.56 8.73 -7.67
CA GLY A 165 -31.27 8.35 -8.89
C GLY A 165 -30.79 9.01 -10.19
N GLU A 166 -29.74 9.82 -10.17
CA GLU A 166 -29.16 10.43 -11.38
C GLU A 166 -28.06 9.57 -12.03
N ALA A 167 -27.32 8.75 -11.27
CA ALA A 167 -26.24 7.94 -11.86
C ALA A 167 -26.75 6.66 -12.57
N ALA A 168 -27.95 6.18 -12.22
CA ALA A 168 -28.59 5.05 -12.89
C ALA A 168 -29.13 5.43 -14.27
N GLY A 169 -29.66 6.65 -14.43
CA GLY A 169 -30.15 7.16 -15.72
C GLY A 169 -29.03 7.37 -16.74
N ALA A 170 -27.87 7.87 -16.31
CA ALA A 170 -26.71 8.09 -17.19
C ALA A 170 -26.09 6.79 -17.71
N ARG A 171 -26.05 5.72 -16.90
CA ARG A 171 -25.56 4.40 -17.34
C ARG A 171 -26.54 3.67 -18.27
N ALA A 172 -27.85 3.85 -18.06
CA ALA A 172 -28.88 3.30 -18.95
C ALA A 172 -28.89 4.00 -20.33
N ALA A 173 -28.71 5.33 -20.36
CA ALA A 173 -28.62 6.08 -21.62
C ALA A 173 -27.36 5.71 -22.43
N ALA A 174 -26.19 5.59 -21.78
CA ALA A 174 -24.96 5.18 -22.45
C ALA A 174 -24.99 3.72 -22.97
N GLY A 175 -25.70 2.81 -22.27
CA GLY A 175 -25.91 1.43 -22.73
C GLY A 175 -26.83 1.33 -23.95
N ALA A 176 -27.85 2.20 -24.04
CA ALA A 176 -28.76 2.23 -25.18
C ALA A 176 -28.14 2.87 -26.44
N GLU A 177 -27.25 3.86 -26.28
CA GLU A 177 -26.48 4.43 -27.39
C GLU A 177 -25.38 3.48 -27.89
N GLY A 178 -24.70 2.76 -26.98
CA GLY A 178 -23.72 1.74 -27.35
C GLY A 178 -24.32 0.56 -28.11
N ALA A 179 -25.52 0.08 -27.72
CA ALA A 179 -26.19 -1.01 -28.42
C ALA A 179 -26.65 -0.63 -29.84
N ARG A 180 -27.14 0.62 -30.04
CA ARG A 180 -27.54 1.12 -31.37
C ARG A 180 -26.35 1.34 -32.31
N ALA A 181 -25.17 1.69 -31.79
CA ALA A 181 -23.96 1.82 -32.59
C ALA A 181 -23.43 0.47 -33.09
N VAL A 182 -23.55 -0.59 -32.29
CA VAL A 182 -23.11 -1.95 -32.67
C VAL A 182 -24.06 -2.61 -33.68
N GLU A 183 -25.37 -2.39 -33.57
CA GLU A 183 -26.35 -2.85 -34.58
C GLU A 183 -26.21 -2.10 -35.92
N SER A 184 -25.89 -0.79 -35.89
CA SER A 184 -25.63 -0.01 -37.10
C SER A 184 -24.34 -0.41 -37.82
N ALA A 185 -23.31 -0.85 -37.08
CA ALA A 185 -22.05 -1.30 -37.66
C ALA A 185 -22.18 -2.71 -38.27
N ALA A 186 -22.90 -3.63 -37.60
CA ALA A 186 -23.15 -4.98 -38.10
C ALA A 186 -24.01 -5.00 -39.39
N GLY A 187 -24.94 -4.05 -39.54
CA GLY A 187 -25.73 -3.90 -40.78
C GLY A 187 -24.94 -3.38 -41.98
N ALA A 188 -23.90 -2.57 -41.75
CA ALA A 188 -23.07 -2.01 -42.81
C ALA A 188 -21.96 -2.97 -43.30
N GLU A 189 -21.43 -3.83 -42.42
CA GLU A 189 -20.45 -4.88 -42.80
C GLU A 189 -21.12 -6.08 -43.50
N GLY A 190 -22.35 -6.44 -43.12
CA GLY A 190 -23.11 -7.50 -43.80
C GLY A 190 -23.47 -7.18 -45.26
N ALA A 191 -23.73 -5.90 -45.58
CA ALA A 191 -24.05 -5.48 -46.95
C ALA A 191 -22.81 -5.47 -47.88
N ARG A 192 -21.60 -5.21 -47.35
CA ARG A 192 -20.36 -5.20 -48.15
C ARG A 192 -19.79 -6.60 -48.43
N ALA A 193 -20.09 -7.58 -47.59
CA ALA A 193 -19.60 -8.96 -47.78
C ALA A 193 -20.35 -9.73 -48.89
N VAL A 194 -21.60 -9.36 -49.19
CA VAL A 194 -22.39 -10.03 -50.24
C VAL A 194 -22.06 -9.52 -51.65
N GLU A 195 -21.55 -8.28 -51.79
CA GLU A 195 -21.15 -7.71 -53.08
C GLU A 195 -19.72 -8.09 -53.52
N SER A 196 -18.84 -8.51 -52.61
CA SER A 196 -17.45 -8.90 -52.94
C SER A 196 -17.28 -10.37 -53.34
N ALA A 197 -18.27 -11.23 -53.10
CA ALA A 197 -18.20 -12.67 -53.40
C ALA A 197 -18.69 -13.05 -54.81
N ALA A 198 -19.08 -12.06 -55.64
CA ALA A 198 -19.59 -12.28 -56.99
C ALA A 198 -18.57 -12.01 -58.12
N GLY A 199 -17.28 -11.79 -57.81
CA GLY A 199 -16.29 -11.46 -58.84
C GLY A 199 -14.86 -11.77 -58.44
N ALA A 200 -14.49 -13.04 -58.36
CA ALA A 200 -13.09 -13.50 -58.42
C ALA A 200 -13.03 -15.03 -58.60
N ASP A 201 -13.60 -15.53 -59.69
CA ASP A 201 -13.23 -16.82 -60.27
C ASP A 201 -12.59 -16.52 -61.63
N GLU A 202 -11.29 -16.24 -61.65
CA GLU A 202 -10.45 -16.44 -62.84
C GLU A 202 -8.94 -16.32 -62.51
N SER A 203 -8.20 -17.39 -62.80
CA SER A 203 -6.76 -17.47 -63.15
C SER A 203 -5.71 -17.16 -62.05
N VAL A 204 -4.99 -18.15 -61.48
CA VAL A 204 -3.92 -19.03 -62.01
C VAL A 204 -2.58 -18.31 -62.26
N GLY A 205 -1.54 -18.73 -61.50
CA GLY A 205 -0.24 -19.07 -62.10
C GLY A 205 1.02 -18.41 -61.53
N THR A 206 1.88 -19.23 -60.90
CA THR A 206 3.37 -19.25 -60.98
C THR A 206 4.11 -18.07 -60.32
N GLY A 207 5.14 -18.20 -59.47
CA GLY A 207 6.10 -19.26 -59.16
C GLY A 207 7.51 -18.62 -59.05
N GLU A 208 8.24 -18.93 -57.96
CA GLU A 208 9.71 -18.74 -57.76
C GLU A 208 10.28 -17.31 -57.84
N GLY A 209 11.37 -16.91 -57.17
CA GLY A 209 12.40 -17.61 -56.42
C GLY A 209 13.37 -16.59 -55.79
N ARG A 210 14.28 -17.12 -54.97
CA ARG A 210 15.26 -16.43 -54.12
C ARG A 210 16.28 -15.56 -54.86
N GLY A 211 16.72 -14.50 -54.17
CA GLY A 211 17.99 -13.80 -54.34
C GLY A 211 18.33 -13.11 -53.03
#